data_AF-A0AA86STR6-F1
#
_entry.id   AF-A0AA86STR6-F1
#
_cell.length_a   1.000
_cell.length_b   1.000
_cell.length_c   1.000
_cell.angle_alpha   90.00
_cell.angle_beta   90.00
_cell.angle_gamma   90.00
#
_symmetry.space_group_name_H-M   'P 1'
#
loop_
_entity.id
_entity.type
_entity.pdbx_description
1 polymer ?
#
loop_
_entity_poly.entity_id
_entity_poly.type
_entity_poly.pdbx_seq_one_letter_code
_entity_poly.pdbx_strand_id
1 'polypeptide(L)'
;MALMQFTTFPVTSLLRFIVIFGLWCRTKGAVKLPPNVSVPAVLAFGDSIVDSGNNNNIKTLVKCDFPPYGKDFQGGKPTGRFCNGKIPSDII
;
A
#
# COMPACT_ATOMS: atom_id res chain seq x y z
N MET A 1 21.09 -0.36 49.09
CA MET A 1 20.50 0.42 47.97
C MET A 1 20.55 -0.46 46.73
N ALA A 2 19.52 -1.30 46.53
CA ALA A 2 19.46 -2.18 45.39
C ALA A 2 19.15 -1.35 44.14
N LEU A 3 20.09 -1.29 43.21
CA LEU A 3 19.89 -0.67 41.91
C LEU A 3 18.77 -1.43 41.18
N MET A 4 17.65 -0.74 40.99
CA MET A 4 16.52 -1.18 40.20
C MET A 4 17.01 -1.36 38.75
N GLN A 5 17.37 -2.59 38.38
CA GLN A 5 17.73 -2.93 37.01
C GLN A 5 16.47 -2.78 36.16
N PHE A 6 16.37 -1.66 35.43
CA PHE A 6 15.38 -1.49 34.38
C PHE A 6 15.62 -2.58 33.33
N THR A 7 14.84 -3.65 33.44
CA THR A 7 14.79 -4.72 32.44
C THR A 7 14.53 -4.09 31.08
N THR A 8 15.47 -4.21 30.14
CA THR A 8 15.34 -3.75 28.75
C THR A 8 14.38 -4.61 27.92
N PHE A 9 13.45 -5.30 28.59
CA PHE A 9 12.49 -6.23 28.02
C PHE A 9 11.12 -5.55 27.91
N PRO A 10 10.91 -4.79 26.83
CA PRO A 10 9.76 -5.11 25.98
C PRO A 10 9.99 -4.91 24.47
N VAL A 11 10.92 -4.02 24.08
CA VAL A 11 11.04 -3.55 22.68
C VAL A 11 11.74 -4.57 21.78
N THR A 12 12.79 -5.23 22.26
CA THR A 12 13.56 -6.20 21.49
C THR A 12 12.79 -7.49 21.24
N SER A 13 11.95 -7.92 22.20
CA SER A 13 11.05 -9.06 22.05
C SER A 13 9.96 -8.78 21.01
N LEU A 14 9.32 -7.61 21.09
CA LEU A 14 8.30 -7.18 20.11
C LEU A 14 8.88 -7.09 18.69
N LEU A 15 10.08 -6.52 18.54
CA LEU A 15 10.75 -6.43 17.25
C LEU A 15 11.04 -7.81 16.65
N ARG A 16 11.48 -8.77 17.47
CA ARG A 16 11.70 -10.17 17.03
C ARG A 16 10.40 -10.84 16.60
N PHE A 17 9.31 -10.63 17.34
CA PHE A 17 7.99 -11.15 16.98
C PHE A 17 7.49 -10.59 15.65
N ILE A 18 7.62 -9.27 15.42
CA ILE A 18 7.23 -8.63 14.15
C ILE A 18 8.04 -9.19 12.98
N VAL A 19 9.36 -9.38 13.15
CA VAL A 19 10.22 -9.95 12.10
C VAL A 19 9.86 -11.41 11.81
N ILE A 20 9.63 -12.23 12.84
CA ILE A 20 9.23 -13.64 12.66
C ILE A 20 7.86 -13.72 11.99
N PHE A 21 6.90 -12.89 12.40
CA PHE A 21 5.56 -12.83 11.81
C PHE A 21 5.63 -12.39 10.34
N GLY A 22 6.36 -11.32 10.03
CA GLY A 22 6.58 -10.85 8.67
C GLY A 22 7.27 -11.88 7.76
N LEU A 23 8.19 -12.67 8.30
CA LEU A 23 8.85 -13.78 7.59
C LEU A 23 7.93 -14.99 7.39
N TRP A 24 6.96 -15.21 8.28
CA TRP A 24 5.96 -16.28 8.18
C TRP A 24 4.85 -15.90 7.20
N CYS A 25 4.50 -14.62 7.07
CA CYS A 25 3.49 -14.10 6.14
C CYS A 25 3.93 -14.25 4.66
N ARG A 26 3.97 -15.48 4.14
CA ARG A 26 4.07 -15.74 2.71
C ARG A 26 2.68 -15.64 2.08
N THR A 27 2.45 -14.60 1.29
CA THR A 27 1.26 -14.52 0.43
C THR A 27 1.57 -15.22 -0.89
N LYS A 28 0.73 -16.18 -1.31
CA LYS A 28 0.76 -16.72 -2.67
C LYS A 28 -0.15 -15.84 -3.52
N GLY A 29 0.45 -14.89 -4.25
CA GLY A 29 -0.28 -13.80 -4.91
C GLY A 29 -0.36 -13.89 -6.44
N ALA A 30 -0.37 -15.08 -7.03
CA ALA A 30 -0.53 -15.23 -8.48
C ALA A 30 -1.51 -16.35 -8.81
N VAL A 31 -2.63 -15.99 -9.45
CA VAL A 31 -3.60 -16.95 -10.00
C VAL A 31 -3.22 -17.20 -11.45
N LYS A 32 -2.88 -18.45 -11.78
CA LYS A 32 -2.68 -18.85 -13.18
C LYS A 32 -4.05 -19.12 -13.78
N LEU A 33 -4.48 -18.26 -14.71
CA LEU A 33 -5.72 -18.46 -15.44
C LEU A 33 -5.60 -19.70 -16.36
N PRO A 34 -6.68 -20.48 -16.55
CA PRO A 34 -6.73 -21.50 -17.57
C PRO A 34 -6.51 -20.91 -18.98
N PRO A 35 -6.07 -21.72 -19.97
CA PRO A 35 -5.99 -21.26 -21.36
C PRO A 35 -7.34 -20.72 -21.84
N ASN A 36 -7.32 -19.64 -22.64
CA ASN A 36 -8.50 -18.98 -23.20
C ASN A 36 -9.47 -18.37 -22.17
N VAL A 37 -9.03 -18.09 -20.95
CA VAL A 37 -9.80 -17.31 -19.96
C VAL A 37 -9.27 -15.88 -19.89
N SER A 38 -10.14 -14.90 -20.12
CA SER A 38 -9.86 -13.48 -19.90
C SER A 38 -10.57 -12.95 -18.67
N VAL A 39 -9.93 -12.05 -17.92
CA VAL A 39 -10.57 -11.31 -16.83
C VAL A 39 -11.13 -10.00 -17.40
N PRO A 40 -12.45 -9.85 -17.56
CA PRO A 40 -13.01 -8.68 -18.24
C PRO A 40 -12.92 -7.40 -17.41
N ALA A 41 -12.82 -7.52 -16.08
CA ALA A 41 -12.70 -6.39 -15.17
C ALA A 41 -12.04 -6.80 -13.85
N VAL A 42 -11.35 -5.84 -13.23
CA VAL A 42 -10.84 -5.93 -11.86
C VAL A 42 -11.51 -4.85 -11.04
N LEU A 43 -12.10 -5.25 -9.91
CA LEU A 43 -12.72 -4.33 -8.95
C LEU A 43 -11.80 -4.23 -7.72
N ALA A 44 -11.14 -3.08 -7.57
CA ALA A 44 -10.25 -2.82 -6.45
C ALA A 44 -10.98 -2.06 -5.34
N PHE A 45 -10.90 -2.58 -4.11
CA PHE A 45 -11.41 -1.92 -2.90
C PHE A 45 -10.25 -1.71 -1.95
N GLY A 46 -10.19 -0.54 -1.31
CA GLY A 46 -9.12 -0.22 -0.38
C GLY A 46 -9.08 1.25 0.00
N ASP A 47 -7.89 1.70 0.35
CA ASP A 47 -7.59 3.06 0.76
C ASP A 47 -6.82 3.82 -0.34
N SER A 48 -6.07 4.83 0.06
CA SER A 48 -5.24 5.65 -0.83
C SER A 48 -4.28 4.84 -1.71
N ILE A 49 -3.87 3.64 -1.31
CA ILE A 49 -2.94 2.79 -2.09
C ILE A 49 -3.53 2.39 -3.44
N VAL A 50 -4.85 2.21 -3.53
CA VAL A 50 -5.53 1.77 -4.76
C VAL A 50 -6.41 2.85 -5.38
N ASP A 51 -6.40 4.06 -4.81
CA ASP A 51 -7.18 5.18 -5.32
C ASP A 51 -6.50 5.82 -6.55
N SER A 52 -7.20 5.77 -7.68
CA SER A 52 -6.76 6.36 -8.95
C SER A 52 -7.16 7.85 -9.11
N GLY A 53 -7.82 8.43 -8.11
CA GLY A 53 -8.31 9.81 -8.09
C GLY A 53 -9.81 9.93 -7.78
N ASN A 54 -10.47 8.86 -7.34
CA ASN A 54 -11.88 8.88 -6.93
C ASN A 54 -12.13 9.91 -5.83
N ASN A 55 -11.18 10.07 -4.91
CA ASN A 55 -11.29 11.01 -3.81
C ASN A 55 -11.35 12.49 -4.26
N ASN A 56 -10.95 12.82 -5.49
CA ASN A 56 -11.11 14.19 -6.01
C ASN A 56 -12.58 14.59 -6.17
N ASN A 57 -13.47 13.61 -6.34
CA ASN A 57 -14.90 13.81 -6.63
C ASN A 57 -15.78 13.85 -5.36
N ILE A 58 -15.19 13.70 -4.18
CA ILE A 58 -15.90 13.78 -2.90
C ILE A 58 -15.27 14.85 -2.00
N LYS A 59 -16.03 15.33 -1.01
CA LYS A 59 -15.59 16.38 -0.09
C LYS A 59 -14.73 15.77 1.01
N THR A 60 -13.42 15.79 0.83
CA THR A 60 -12.43 15.32 1.82
C THR A 60 -11.33 16.36 2.02
N LEU A 61 -10.64 16.26 3.16
CA LEU A 61 -9.56 17.19 3.52
C LEU A 61 -8.26 16.89 2.78
N VAL A 62 -8.06 15.64 2.37
CA VAL A 62 -6.80 15.17 1.79
C VAL A 62 -7.05 14.81 0.34
N LYS A 63 -6.34 15.46 -0.58
CA LYS A 63 -6.35 15.17 -2.02
C LYS A 63 -4.92 15.04 -2.53
N CYS A 64 -4.75 14.48 -3.72
CA CYS A 64 -3.45 14.33 -4.39
C CYS A 64 -3.53 14.79 -5.86
N ASP A 65 -4.35 15.81 -6.13
CA ASP A 65 -4.52 16.47 -7.42
C ASP A 65 -3.59 17.69 -7.59
N PHE A 66 -2.46 17.70 -6.89
CA PHE A 66 -1.44 18.74 -6.94
C PHE A 66 0.00 18.17 -6.98
N PRO A 67 1.01 18.94 -7.44
CA PRO A 67 2.41 18.50 -7.42
C PRO A 67 2.91 18.22 -5.98
N PRO A 68 3.77 17.21 -5.75
CA PRO A 68 4.55 16.46 -6.74
C PRO A 68 3.85 15.19 -7.27
N TYR A 69 2.61 14.91 -6.87
CA TYR A 69 1.90 13.69 -7.25
C TYR A 69 1.73 13.59 -8.78
N GLY A 70 1.73 12.36 -9.29
CA GLY A 70 1.63 12.08 -10.73
C GLY A 70 2.82 12.50 -11.60
N LYS A 71 3.93 12.98 -11.02
CA LYS A 71 5.13 13.40 -11.78
C LYS A 71 5.69 12.30 -12.71
N ASP A 72 5.66 11.06 -12.26
CA ASP A 72 6.16 9.88 -12.98
C ASP A 72 5.02 9.10 -13.66
N PHE A 73 3.79 9.60 -13.58
CA PHE A 73 2.60 9.02 -14.21
C PHE A 73 2.35 9.68 -15.57
N GLN A 74 1.55 9.02 -16.41
CA GLN A 74 1.36 9.40 -17.81
C GLN A 74 1.06 10.90 -17.99
N GLY A 75 1.97 11.63 -18.66
CA GLY A 75 1.85 13.06 -18.90
C GLY A 75 2.33 13.97 -17.76
N GLY A 76 2.85 13.41 -16.66
CA GLY A 76 3.43 14.15 -15.53
C GLY A 76 2.42 15.01 -14.77
N LYS A 77 1.12 14.65 -14.83
CA LYS A 77 0.03 15.43 -14.24
C LYS A 77 -0.49 14.78 -12.97
N PRO A 78 -0.80 15.56 -11.92
CA PRO A 78 -1.43 15.03 -10.72
C PRO A 78 -2.87 14.62 -11.03
N THR A 79 -3.18 13.34 -10.90
CA THR A 79 -4.53 12.81 -11.20
C THR A 79 -5.37 12.53 -9.95
N GLY A 80 -4.86 12.78 -8.75
CA GLY A 80 -5.49 12.34 -7.49
C GLY A 80 -4.93 11.01 -6.94
N ARG A 81 -3.97 10.39 -7.63
CA ARG A 81 -3.24 9.23 -7.13
C ARG A 81 -2.33 9.63 -5.98
N PHE A 82 -2.37 8.88 -4.88
CA PHE A 82 -1.50 9.09 -3.72
C PHE A 82 -0.05 8.60 -3.95
N CYS A 83 0.47 8.77 -5.16
CA CYS A 83 1.84 8.44 -5.55
C CYS A 83 2.27 9.26 -6.78
N ASN A 84 3.54 9.15 -7.17
CA ASN A 84 4.04 9.81 -8.37
C ASN A 84 3.70 9.06 -9.66
N GLY A 85 3.40 7.76 -9.60
CA GLY A 85 3.36 6.86 -10.76
C GLY A 85 2.12 5.96 -10.80
N LYS A 86 2.33 4.72 -11.27
CA LYS A 86 1.31 3.69 -11.25
C LYS A 86 1.05 3.20 -9.82
N ILE A 87 -0.19 2.84 -9.54
CA ILE A 87 -0.62 2.20 -8.29
C ILE A 87 -0.80 0.69 -8.53
N PRO A 88 -0.93 -0.15 -7.48
CA PRO A 88 -1.04 -1.60 -7.66
C PRO A 88 -2.14 -2.05 -8.61
N SER A 89 -3.28 -1.34 -8.67
CA SER A 89 -4.38 -1.68 -9.58
C SER A 89 -4.07 -1.42 -11.07
N ASP A 90 -3.02 -0.68 -11.44
CA ASP A 90 -2.61 -0.52 -12.85
C ASP A 90 -1.68 -1.65 -13.33
N ILE A 91 -1.22 -2.50 -12.41
CA ILE A 91 -0.20 -3.53 -12.67
C ILE A 91 -0.86 -4.92 -12.81
N ILE A 92 -2.13 -5.03 -12.41
CA ILE A 92 -2.97 -6.24 -12.51
C ILE A 92 -3.61 -6.30 -13.88
#